data_AF-A0A7S1F4G9-F1
#
_entry.id   AF-A0A7S1F4G9-F1
#
_cell.length_a   1.000
_cell.length_b   1.000
_cell.length_c   1.000
_cell.angle_alpha   90.00
_cell.angle_beta   90.00
_cell.angle_gamma   90.00
#
_symmetry.space_group_name_H-M   'P 1'
#
loop_
_entity.id
_entity.type
_entity.pdbx_description
1 polymer ?
#
loop_
_entity_poly.entity_id
_entity_poly.type
_entity_poly.pdbx_seq_one_letter_code
_entity_poly.pdbx_strand_id
1 'polypeptide(L)'
;MAPTFHIRSIGGILCTITGNHSWRLSDIKAAVEEASGIPQREQRFICGTAEVHDLDDCLGKDLTLIRRPPAQAEWLERVAADGLDLANAPSSIQADHEVVSVAVRSHGFALQHAARELRGDQSVVSAAVNSHGFALQYASDHLRADRDMVKAAVRSNGFALEFAADELRSDREIFLSAVSMHGYLLKHASEKLRGDKEIVLAAVRSHGFALQYASRPLRGDRELVLGALQSHGCALEYASLELRADRDLVLAAVRSHGHALEFASEALRGDVEVVRATIMSHPYALWLYASKELQSDPTLLRLAQH
;
A
#
# COMPACT_ATOMS: atom_id res chain seq x y z
N MET A 1 12.33 5.40 -47.91
CA MET A 1 13.17 4.18 -47.99
C MET A 1 12.78 3.29 -46.84
N ALA A 2 12.53 2.01 -47.08
CA ALA A 2 12.25 1.06 -46.02
C ALA A 2 13.41 1.03 -45.02
N PRO A 3 13.16 1.07 -43.69
CA PRO A 3 14.22 1.02 -42.70
C PRO A 3 14.97 -0.32 -42.80
N THR A 4 16.29 -0.26 -42.82
CA THR A 4 17.16 -1.43 -42.82
C THR A 4 17.83 -1.55 -41.48
N PHE A 5 17.75 -2.73 -40.87
CA PHE A 5 18.34 -3.04 -39.58
C PHE A 5 19.48 -4.03 -39.79
N HIS A 6 20.70 -3.62 -39.41
CA HIS A 6 21.84 -4.53 -39.39
C HIS A 6 21.94 -5.16 -38.01
N ILE A 7 21.70 -6.47 -37.94
CA ILE A 7 21.79 -7.25 -36.72
C ILE A 7 23.17 -7.87 -36.64
N ARG A 8 23.91 -7.53 -35.59
CA ARG A 8 25.29 -7.95 -35.37
C ARG A 8 25.35 -8.85 -34.15
N SER A 9 26.20 -9.85 -34.21
CA SER A 9 26.68 -10.58 -33.03
C SER A 9 28.08 -10.09 -32.66
N ILE A 10 28.64 -10.61 -31.56
CA ILE A 10 30.04 -10.36 -31.19
C ILE A 10 31.01 -10.83 -32.29
N GLY A 11 30.60 -11.81 -33.12
CA GLY A 11 31.40 -12.35 -34.23
C GLY A 11 31.26 -11.62 -35.56
N GLY A 12 30.47 -10.54 -35.64
CA GLY A 12 30.23 -9.78 -36.88
C GLY A 12 28.75 -9.70 -37.25
N ILE A 13 28.44 -9.32 -38.50
CA ILE A 13 27.05 -9.20 -38.98
C ILE A 13 26.42 -10.59 -38.98
N LEU A 14 25.29 -10.74 -38.26
CA LEU A 14 24.53 -11.97 -38.20
C LEU A 14 23.52 -12.03 -39.35
N CYS A 15 22.74 -10.97 -39.53
CA CYS A 15 21.79 -10.82 -40.63
C CYS A 15 21.44 -9.34 -40.87
N THR A 16 20.92 -9.04 -42.05
CA THR A 16 20.39 -7.72 -42.41
C THR A 16 18.91 -7.87 -42.72
N ILE A 17 18.07 -7.10 -42.04
CA ILE A 17 16.62 -7.19 -42.17
C ILE A 17 16.10 -5.88 -42.74
N THR A 18 15.31 -5.97 -43.81
CA THR A 18 14.62 -4.80 -44.37
C THR A 18 13.20 -4.79 -43.83
N GLY A 19 12.91 -3.84 -42.96
CA GLY A 19 11.62 -3.73 -42.28
C GLY A 19 10.68 -2.72 -42.91
N ASN A 20 9.53 -2.52 -42.28
CA ASN A 20 8.59 -1.44 -42.57
C ASN A 20 8.63 -0.39 -41.44
N HIS A 21 8.25 0.85 -41.74
CA HIS A 21 8.07 1.92 -40.75
C HIS A 21 7.00 1.60 -39.69
N SER A 22 6.14 0.60 -39.91
CA SER A 22 5.13 0.17 -38.93
C SER A 22 5.58 -1.01 -38.06
N TRP A 23 6.80 -1.52 -38.26
CA TRP A 23 7.28 -2.66 -37.48
C TRP A 23 7.48 -2.29 -36.02
N ARG A 24 7.25 -3.27 -35.16
CA ARG A 24 7.55 -3.25 -33.73
C ARG A 24 8.74 -4.16 -33.46
N LEU A 25 9.28 -4.07 -32.24
CA LEU A 25 10.36 -4.94 -31.80
C LEU A 25 10.02 -6.44 -31.96
N SER A 26 8.75 -6.83 -31.80
CA SER A 26 8.28 -8.20 -32.05
C SER A 26 8.49 -8.65 -33.50
N ASP A 27 8.32 -7.75 -34.48
CA ASP A 27 8.48 -8.08 -35.89
C ASP A 27 9.96 -8.28 -36.23
N ILE A 28 10.86 -7.47 -35.66
CA ILE A 28 12.30 -7.68 -35.77
C ILE A 28 12.69 -9.00 -35.10
N LYS A 29 12.17 -9.29 -33.91
CA LYS A 29 12.43 -10.57 -33.22
C LYS A 29 12.04 -11.77 -34.08
N ALA A 30 10.86 -11.74 -34.67
CA ALA A 30 10.38 -12.79 -35.57
C ALA A 30 11.26 -12.92 -36.82
N ALA A 31 11.63 -11.81 -37.46
CA ALA A 31 12.49 -11.84 -38.64
C ALA A 31 13.93 -12.32 -38.33
N VAL A 32 14.47 -11.99 -37.15
CA VAL A 32 15.76 -12.52 -36.68
C VAL A 32 15.67 -14.00 -36.37
N GLU A 33 14.58 -14.47 -35.77
CA GLU A 33 14.34 -15.89 -35.52
C GLU A 33 14.29 -16.67 -36.84
N GLU A 34 13.55 -16.17 -37.83
CA GLU A 34 13.48 -16.78 -39.16
C GLU A 34 14.85 -16.83 -39.85
N ALA A 35 15.64 -15.76 -39.74
CA ALA A 35 16.95 -15.67 -40.40
C ALA A 35 18.07 -16.44 -39.69
N SER A 36 18.04 -16.54 -38.35
CA SER A 36 19.16 -17.07 -37.54
C SER A 36 18.84 -18.35 -36.79
N GLY A 37 17.56 -18.73 -36.69
CA GLY A 37 17.08 -19.84 -35.87
C GLY A 37 17.14 -19.59 -34.35
N ILE A 38 17.48 -18.38 -33.91
CA ILE A 38 17.52 -18.04 -32.48
C ILE A 38 16.11 -17.70 -31.99
N PRO A 39 15.54 -18.43 -31.01
CA PRO A 39 14.18 -18.18 -30.55
C PRO A 39 13.99 -16.76 -30.01
N GLN A 40 12.82 -16.14 -30.24
CA GLN A 40 12.57 -14.73 -29.86
C GLN A 40 12.84 -14.42 -28.38
N ARG A 41 12.54 -15.37 -27.49
CA ARG A 41 12.79 -15.25 -26.05
C ARG A 41 14.27 -15.19 -25.68
N GLU A 42 15.12 -15.81 -26.50
CA GLU A 42 16.57 -15.80 -26.32
C GLU A 42 17.20 -14.53 -26.90
N GLN A 43 16.44 -13.70 -27.62
CA GLN A 43 16.96 -12.51 -28.28
C GLN A 43 16.94 -11.28 -27.35
N ARG A 44 18.13 -10.74 -27.06
CA ARG A 44 18.33 -9.45 -26.40
C ARG A 44 19.02 -8.49 -27.35
N PHE A 45 18.34 -7.41 -27.74
CA PHE A 45 18.90 -6.41 -28.64
C PHE A 45 19.46 -5.22 -27.86
N ILE A 46 20.68 -4.82 -28.22
CA ILE A 46 21.38 -3.67 -27.68
C ILE A 46 21.65 -2.68 -28.82
N CYS A 47 21.30 -1.41 -28.61
CA CYS A 47 21.62 -0.31 -29.51
C CYS A 47 22.64 0.61 -28.82
N GLY A 48 23.88 0.62 -29.31
CA GLY A 48 24.99 1.28 -28.61
C GLY A 48 25.26 0.62 -27.25
N THR A 49 24.84 1.26 -26.17
CA THR A 49 24.97 0.76 -24.78
C THR A 49 23.63 0.50 -24.10
N ALA A 50 22.50 0.73 -24.79
CA ALA A 50 21.16 0.61 -24.21
C ALA A 50 20.43 -0.63 -24.76
N GLU A 51 19.70 -1.33 -23.89
CA GLU A 51 18.79 -2.39 -24.33
C GLU A 51 17.59 -1.79 -25.06
N VAL A 52 17.22 -2.41 -26.17
CA VAL A 52 16.14 -1.94 -27.04
C VAL A 52 14.81 -2.47 -26.51
N HIS A 53 13.95 -1.56 -26.09
CA HIS A 53 12.57 -1.85 -25.71
C HIS A 53 11.57 -1.34 -26.75
N ASP A 54 11.92 -0.28 -27.48
CA ASP A 54 11.17 0.27 -28.62
C ASP A 54 12.14 0.51 -29.80
N LEU A 55 11.63 0.43 -31.03
CA LEU A 55 12.41 0.63 -32.24
C LEU A 55 12.76 2.10 -32.48
N ASP A 56 11.98 3.05 -31.94
CA ASP A 56 12.24 4.48 -32.12
C ASP A 56 13.65 4.89 -31.64
N ASP A 57 14.17 4.23 -30.60
CA ASP A 57 15.49 4.52 -30.01
C ASP A 57 16.68 4.10 -30.90
N CYS A 58 16.41 3.23 -31.88
CA CYS A 58 17.43 2.55 -32.68
C CYS A 58 17.29 2.73 -34.19
N LEU A 59 16.39 3.60 -34.65
CA LEU A 59 16.26 3.94 -36.07
C LEU A 59 17.58 4.42 -36.67
N GLY A 60 18.03 3.75 -37.73
CA GLY A 60 19.26 4.08 -38.45
C GLY A 60 20.56 3.66 -37.73
N LYS A 61 20.47 2.90 -36.64
CA LYS A 61 21.63 2.36 -35.90
C LYS A 61 21.70 0.84 -36.06
N ASP A 62 22.90 0.31 -35.89
CA ASP A 62 23.11 -1.14 -35.86
C ASP A 62 22.67 -1.72 -34.50
N LEU A 63 22.05 -2.90 -34.55
CA LEU A 63 21.60 -3.62 -33.37
C LEU A 63 22.56 -4.76 -33.07
N THR A 64 23.00 -4.86 -31.83
CA THR A 64 23.77 -6.01 -31.34
C THR A 64 22.83 -7.01 -30.68
N LEU A 65 22.79 -8.23 -31.21
CA LEU A 65 22.07 -9.36 -30.62
C LEU A 65 22.97 -10.08 -29.62
N ILE A 66 22.50 -10.13 -28.38
CA ILE A 66 23.03 -11.00 -27.32
C ILE A 66 22.04 -12.14 -27.14
N ARG A 67 22.54 -13.38 -27.21
CA ARG A 67 21.73 -14.58 -26.99
C ARG A 67 21.66 -14.89 -25.49
N ARG A 68 20.47 -14.86 -24.91
CA ARG A 68 20.22 -15.32 -23.53
C ARG A 68 20.32 -16.86 -23.47
N PRO A 69 20.86 -17.43 -22.37
CA PRO A 69 20.79 -18.86 -22.14
C PRO A 69 19.34 -19.37 -22.19
N PRO A 70 19.05 -20.54 -22.80
CA PRO A 70 17.68 -21.04 -22.96
C PRO A 70 16.91 -21.15 -21.63
N ALA A 71 17.57 -21.65 -20.59
CA ALA A 71 16.97 -21.76 -19.25
C ALA A 71 16.60 -20.39 -18.67
N GLN A 72 17.46 -19.37 -18.82
CA GLN A 72 17.17 -18.02 -18.35
C GLN A 72 15.97 -17.44 -19.10
N ALA A 73 15.93 -17.60 -20.43
CA ALA A 73 14.85 -17.10 -21.27
C ALA A 73 13.49 -17.75 -20.94
N GLU A 74 13.46 -19.06 -20.73
CA GLU A 74 12.25 -19.78 -20.28
C GLU A 74 11.76 -19.24 -18.94
N TRP A 75 12.67 -19.07 -17.97
CA TRP A 75 12.29 -18.57 -16.65
C TRP A 75 11.82 -17.12 -16.67
N LEU A 76 12.38 -16.26 -17.52
CA LEU A 76 11.90 -14.88 -17.70
C LEU A 76 10.43 -14.85 -18.15
N GLU A 77 10.01 -15.73 -19.06
CA GLU A 77 8.61 -15.83 -19.48
C GLU A 77 7.71 -16.34 -18.35
N ARG A 78 8.15 -17.38 -17.62
CA ARG A 78 7.40 -17.98 -16.52
C ARG A 78 7.17 -16.99 -15.39
N VAL A 79 8.22 -16.32 -14.90
CA VAL A 79 8.10 -15.37 -13.79
C VAL A 79 7.46 -14.05 -14.19
N ALA A 80 7.45 -13.71 -15.49
CA ALA A 80 6.66 -12.60 -15.99
C ALA A 80 5.16 -12.89 -15.91
N ALA A 81 4.74 -14.13 -16.18
CA ALA A 81 3.35 -14.56 -16.06
C ALA A 81 2.90 -14.75 -14.60
N ASP A 82 3.73 -15.39 -13.79
CA ASP A 82 3.53 -15.56 -12.35
C ASP A 82 4.85 -15.46 -11.59
N GLY A 83 5.08 -14.32 -10.93
CA GLY A 83 6.32 -14.07 -10.18
C GLY A 83 6.60 -15.11 -9.08
N LEU A 84 5.57 -15.77 -8.54
CA LEU A 84 5.74 -16.78 -7.49
C LEU A 84 6.31 -18.10 -8.01
N ASP A 85 6.29 -18.35 -9.33
CA ASP A 85 6.87 -19.56 -9.90
C ASP A 85 8.40 -19.61 -9.71
N LEU A 86 9.04 -18.50 -9.33
CA LEU A 86 10.43 -18.46 -8.86
C LEU A 86 10.71 -19.46 -7.73
N ALA A 87 9.69 -19.83 -6.93
CA ALA A 87 9.79 -20.86 -5.91
C ALA A 87 10.25 -22.22 -6.45
N ASN A 88 9.88 -22.55 -7.69
CA ASN A 88 10.19 -23.82 -8.35
C ASN A 88 11.49 -23.77 -9.15
N ALA A 89 12.15 -22.60 -9.20
CA ALA A 89 13.36 -22.40 -9.98
C ALA A 89 14.59 -23.02 -9.30
N PRO A 90 15.56 -23.53 -10.08
CA PRO A 90 16.82 -24.00 -9.51
C PRO A 90 17.60 -22.83 -8.88
N SER A 91 18.51 -23.13 -7.95
CA SER A 91 19.26 -22.11 -7.21
C SER A 91 20.05 -21.15 -8.10
N SER A 92 20.50 -21.59 -9.28
CA SER A 92 21.17 -20.72 -10.25
C SER A 92 20.25 -19.63 -10.82
N ILE A 93 18.95 -19.91 -10.97
CA ILE A 93 17.94 -18.97 -11.46
C ILE A 93 17.43 -18.08 -10.31
N GLN A 94 17.29 -18.63 -9.10
CA GLN A 94 17.00 -17.84 -7.90
C GLN A 94 18.11 -16.83 -7.55
N ALA A 95 19.33 -17.05 -8.05
CA ALA A 95 20.47 -16.14 -7.96
C ALA A 95 20.65 -15.25 -9.20
N ASP A 96 19.82 -15.39 -10.23
CA ASP A 96 19.89 -14.58 -11.44
C ASP A 96 19.17 -13.24 -11.22
N HIS A 97 19.92 -12.14 -11.29
CA HIS A 97 19.41 -10.80 -11.01
C HIS A 97 18.29 -10.38 -11.97
N GLU A 98 18.39 -10.70 -13.26
CA GLU A 98 17.40 -10.30 -14.27
C GLU A 98 16.09 -11.06 -14.06
N VAL A 99 16.17 -12.38 -13.86
CA VAL A 99 14.99 -13.22 -13.60
C VAL A 99 14.30 -12.79 -12.30
N VAL A 100 15.05 -12.64 -11.21
CA VAL A 100 14.48 -12.23 -9.92
C VAL A 100 13.87 -10.83 -10.02
N SER A 101 14.52 -9.89 -10.72
CA SER A 101 13.97 -8.54 -10.92
C SER A 101 12.64 -8.56 -11.67
N VAL A 102 12.46 -9.44 -12.66
CA VAL A 102 11.17 -9.61 -13.35
C VAL A 102 10.15 -10.24 -12.41
N ALA A 103 10.54 -11.29 -11.68
CA ALA A 103 9.67 -11.99 -10.74
C ALA A 103 9.10 -11.07 -9.66
N VAL A 104 9.95 -10.24 -9.02
CA VAL A 104 9.51 -9.35 -7.93
C VAL A 104 8.67 -8.17 -8.42
N ARG A 105 8.84 -7.74 -9.68
CA ARG A 105 7.97 -6.72 -10.30
C ARG A 105 6.59 -7.31 -10.57
N SER A 106 6.53 -8.55 -11.07
CA SER A 106 5.28 -9.29 -11.27
C SER A 106 4.56 -9.52 -9.94
N HIS A 107 5.27 -10.03 -8.93
CA HIS A 107 4.73 -10.21 -7.59
C HIS A 107 5.81 -10.02 -6.51
N GLY A 108 5.68 -8.97 -5.69
CA GLY A 108 6.69 -8.59 -4.69
C GLY A 108 7.07 -9.69 -3.69
N PHE A 109 6.18 -10.64 -3.38
CA PHE A 109 6.49 -11.78 -2.51
C PHE A 109 7.45 -12.81 -3.12
N ALA A 110 7.71 -12.77 -4.42
CA ALA A 110 8.74 -13.59 -5.06
C ALA A 110 10.12 -13.40 -4.42
N LEU A 111 10.36 -12.25 -3.78
CA LEU A 111 11.61 -11.95 -3.08
C LEU A 111 12.00 -13.01 -2.04
N GLN A 112 11.04 -13.70 -1.43
CA GLN A 112 11.31 -14.76 -0.44
C GLN A 112 12.10 -15.95 -1.02
N HIS A 113 11.97 -16.18 -2.33
CA HIS A 113 12.62 -17.28 -3.06
C HIS A 113 13.94 -16.85 -3.71
N ALA A 114 14.28 -15.57 -3.67
CA ALA A 114 15.54 -15.07 -4.21
C ALA A 114 16.73 -15.52 -3.34
N ALA A 115 17.88 -15.67 -3.98
CA ALA A 115 19.14 -15.92 -3.30
C ALA A 115 19.42 -14.83 -2.24
N ARG A 116 20.18 -15.19 -1.20
CA ARG A 116 20.41 -14.31 -0.04
C ARG A 116 21.04 -12.98 -0.44
N GLU A 117 21.92 -13.02 -1.44
CA GLU A 117 22.62 -11.88 -2.01
C GLU A 117 21.64 -10.88 -2.62
N LEU A 118 20.64 -11.37 -3.38
CA LEU A 118 19.63 -10.54 -4.03
C LEU A 118 18.57 -10.01 -3.05
N ARG A 119 18.33 -10.72 -1.94
CA ARG A 119 17.54 -10.18 -0.81
C ARG A 119 18.24 -9.02 -0.08
N GLY A 120 19.53 -8.82 -0.33
CA GLY A 120 20.31 -7.67 0.11
C GLY A 120 20.59 -6.63 -0.97
N ASP A 121 20.11 -6.85 -2.20
CA ASP A 121 20.29 -5.92 -3.32
C ASP A 121 19.23 -4.82 -3.28
N GLN A 122 19.69 -3.57 -3.19
CA GLN A 122 18.81 -2.40 -3.07
C GLN A 122 17.82 -2.30 -4.24
N SER A 123 18.25 -2.61 -5.47
CA SER A 123 17.42 -2.43 -6.67
C SER A 123 16.32 -3.49 -6.75
N VAL A 124 16.64 -4.74 -6.43
CA VAL A 124 15.70 -5.87 -6.40
C VAL A 124 14.68 -5.65 -5.29
N VAL A 125 15.13 -5.33 -4.07
CA VAL A 125 14.22 -5.14 -2.93
C VAL A 125 13.34 -3.91 -3.15
N SER A 126 13.86 -2.82 -3.72
CA SER A 126 13.03 -1.66 -4.07
C SER A 126 11.92 -2.03 -5.06
N ALA A 127 12.23 -2.84 -6.09
CA ALA A 127 11.23 -3.30 -7.04
C ALA A 127 10.17 -4.19 -6.36
N ALA A 128 10.58 -5.09 -5.47
CA ALA A 128 9.69 -5.96 -4.71
C ALA A 128 8.75 -5.17 -3.79
N VAL A 129 9.30 -4.21 -3.05
CA VAL A 129 8.59 -3.36 -2.10
C VAL A 129 7.60 -2.41 -2.80
N ASN A 130 7.98 -1.86 -3.95
CA ASN A 130 7.09 -1.04 -4.76
C ASN A 130 5.94 -1.87 -5.36
N SER A 131 6.18 -3.13 -5.69
CA SER A 131 5.12 -4.06 -6.09
C SER A 131 4.19 -4.37 -4.91
N HIS A 132 4.75 -4.75 -3.76
CA HIS A 132 4.00 -5.09 -2.54
C HIS A 132 4.81 -4.71 -1.29
N GLY A 133 4.32 -3.74 -0.50
CA GLY A 133 5.06 -3.21 0.67
C GLY A 133 5.50 -4.28 1.70
N PHE A 134 4.71 -5.35 1.86
CA PHE A 134 5.04 -6.48 2.74
C PHE A 134 6.24 -7.33 2.27
N ALA A 135 6.74 -7.12 1.06
CA ALA A 135 7.96 -7.77 0.59
C ALA A 135 9.19 -7.40 1.46
N LEU A 136 9.13 -6.27 2.18
CA LEU A 136 10.18 -5.84 3.12
C LEU A 136 10.56 -6.94 4.13
N GLN A 137 9.63 -7.82 4.51
CA GLN A 137 9.89 -8.91 5.45
C GLN A 137 10.98 -9.90 4.98
N TYR A 138 11.17 -10.00 3.66
CA TYR A 138 12.14 -10.90 3.04
C TYR A 138 13.47 -10.21 2.72
N ALA A 139 13.55 -8.89 2.88
CA ALA A 139 14.79 -8.16 2.73
C ALA A 139 15.78 -8.52 3.85
N SER A 140 17.06 -8.40 3.55
CA SER A 140 18.14 -8.48 4.55
C SER A 140 17.98 -7.45 5.67
N ASP A 141 18.52 -7.74 6.85
CA ASP A 141 18.42 -6.87 8.03
C ASP A 141 18.92 -5.44 7.78
N HIS A 142 19.98 -5.25 6.98
CA HIS A 142 20.49 -3.90 6.67
C HIS A 142 19.51 -3.08 5.83
N LEU A 143 18.71 -3.71 4.97
CA LEU A 143 17.67 -3.03 4.18
C LEU A 143 16.39 -2.81 4.98
N ARG A 144 16.10 -3.67 5.96
CA ARG A 144 15.03 -3.45 6.93
C ARG A 144 15.35 -2.31 7.91
N ALA A 145 16.63 -2.01 8.09
CA ALA A 145 17.15 -0.85 8.82
C ALA A 145 17.42 0.36 7.90
N ASP A 146 17.25 0.23 6.59
CA ASP A 146 17.41 1.34 5.65
C ASP A 146 16.17 2.23 5.66
N ARG A 147 16.37 3.51 5.98
CA ARG A 147 15.29 4.46 6.19
C ARG A 147 14.44 4.68 4.94
N ASP A 148 15.08 4.78 3.78
CA ASP A 148 14.38 5.08 2.53
C ASP A 148 13.64 3.85 2.00
N MET A 149 14.22 2.66 2.16
CA MET A 149 13.56 1.39 1.87
C MET A 149 12.31 1.20 2.72
N VAL A 150 12.41 1.42 4.03
CA VAL A 150 11.24 1.33 4.93
C VAL A 150 10.19 2.37 4.58
N LYS A 151 10.58 3.60 4.24
CA LYS A 151 9.63 4.63 3.77
C LYS A 151 8.91 4.19 2.49
N ALA A 152 9.62 3.60 1.52
CA ALA A 152 9.01 3.08 0.31
C ALA A 152 8.00 1.96 0.62
N ALA A 153 8.35 1.04 1.52
CA ALA A 153 7.46 -0.04 1.95
C ALA A 153 6.21 0.47 2.65
N VAL A 154 6.37 1.40 3.58
CA VAL A 154 5.26 2.02 4.30
C VAL A 154 4.34 2.77 3.36
N ARG A 155 4.88 3.52 2.38
CA ARG A 155 4.05 4.21 1.37
C ARG A 155 3.23 3.24 0.51
N SER A 156 3.74 2.05 0.25
CA SER A 156 3.00 0.99 -0.47
C SER A 156 1.94 0.36 0.44
N ASN A 157 2.27 0.06 1.69
CA ASN A 157 1.33 -0.45 2.69
C ASN A 157 1.79 -0.09 4.11
N GLY A 158 0.97 0.62 4.87
CA GLY A 158 1.35 1.11 6.21
C GLY A 158 1.67 0.01 7.22
N PHE A 159 1.09 -1.18 7.06
CA PHE A 159 1.39 -2.33 7.92
C PHE A 159 2.80 -2.89 7.70
N ALA A 160 3.46 -2.58 6.57
CA ALA A 160 4.84 -3.00 6.31
C ALA A 160 5.84 -2.47 7.35
N LEU A 161 5.46 -1.44 8.12
CA LEU A 161 6.25 -0.94 9.25
C LEU A 161 6.59 -2.03 10.26
N GLU A 162 5.76 -3.07 10.44
CA GLU A 162 6.05 -4.17 11.36
C GLU A 162 7.36 -4.92 11.04
N PHE A 163 7.77 -4.88 9.77
CA PHE A 163 8.99 -5.52 9.29
C PHE A 163 10.21 -4.60 9.35
N ALA A 164 10.06 -3.32 9.68
CA ALA A 164 11.23 -2.44 9.85
C ALA A 164 12.05 -2.82 11.09
N ALA A 165 13.31 -2.39 11.12
CA ALA A 165 14.13 -2.43 12.33
C ALA A 165 13.48 -1.63 13.47
N ASP A 166 13.71 -2.05 14.72
CA ASP A 166 13.07 -1.53 15.94
C ASP A 166 13.17 0.00 16.06
N GLU A 167 14.33 0.55 15.67
CA GLU A 167 14.61 1.97 15.70
C GLU A 167 13.69 2.76 14.74
N LEU A 168 13.44 2.19 13.55
CA LEU A 168 12.59 2.80 12.52
C LEU A 168 11.10 2.62 12.80
N ARG A 169 10.71 1.57 13.52
CA ARG A 169 9.32 1.36 13.97
C ARG A 169 8.82 2.47 14.89
N SER A 170 9.73 3.13 15.60
CA SER A 170 9.45 4.29 16.45
C SER A 170 9.84 5.63 15.83
N ASP A 171 10.31 5.65 14.58
CA ASP A 171 10.60 6.90 13.86
C ASP A 171 9.29 7.65 13.63
N ARG A 172 9.27 8.90 14.08
CA ARG A 172 8.08 9.76 14.06
C ARG A 172 7.53 9.95 12.64
N GLU A 173 8.39 10.20 11.65
CA GLU A 173 7.99 10.53 10.29
C GLU A 173 7.48 9.29 9.55
N ILE A 174 8.16 8.16 9.72
CA ILE A 174 7.74 6.87 9.15
C ILE A 174 6.41 6.44 9.76
N PHE A 175 6.28 6.53 11.09
CA PHE A 175 5.05 6.16 11.78
C PHE A 175 3.88 7.06 11.38
N LEU A 176 4.11 8.37 11.25
CA LEU A 176 3.08 9.31 10.77
C LEU A 176 2.58 8.93 9.37
N SER A 177 3.49 8.53 8.47
CA SER A 177 3.11 8.06 7.13
C SER A 177 2.25 6.80 7.19
N ALA A 178 2.64 5.83 8.03
CA ALA A 178 1.91 4.56 8.19
C ALA A 178 0.50 4.77 8.78
N VAL A 179 0.40 5.54 9.87
CA VAL A 179 -0.86 5.75 10.59
C VAL A 179 -1.87 6.58 9.79
N SER A 180 -1.39 7.43 8.89
CA SER A 180 -2.25 8.23 8.00
C SER A 180 -3.04 7.35 7.03
N MET A 181 -2.52 6.19 6.64
CA MET A 181 -3.25 5.20 5.83
C MET A 181 -4.07 4.25 6.68
N HIS A 182 -3.53 3.83 7.83
CA HIS A 182 -4.16 2.87 8.72
C HIS A 182 -4.16 3.36 10.16
N GLY A 183 -5.19 4.14 10.55
CA GLY A 183 -5.28 4.74 11.87
C GLY A 183 -5.21 3.76 13.04
N TYR A 184 -5.63 2.51 12.83
CA TYR A 184 -5.56 1.45 13.83
C TYR A 184 -4.13 1.06 14.23
N LEU A 185 -3.11 1.41 13.43
CA LEU A 185 -1.70 1.22 13.77
C LEU A 185 -1.28 1.97 15.04
N LEU A 186 -2.02 3.01 15.46
CA LEU A 186 -1.76 3.72 16.71
C LEU A 186 -1.73 2.79 17.94
N LYS A 187 -2.43 1.65 17.88
CA LYS A 187 -2.37 0.62 18.93
C LYS A 187 -0.98 0.02 19.13
N HIS A 188 -0.12 0.05 18.12
CA HIS A 188 1.25 -0.46 18.17
C HIS A 188 2.29 0.65 18.42
N ALA A 189 1.85 1.91 18.48
CA ALA A 189 2.73 3.04 18.69
C ALA A 189 3.32 3.02 20.11
N SER A 190 4.54 3.51 20.25
CA SER A 190 5.14 3.78 21.57
C SER A 190 4.33 4.86 22.31
N GLU A 191 4.45 4.89 23.64
CA GLU A 191 3.77 5.91 24.47
C GLU A 191 4.07 7.35 24.01
N LYS A 192 5.31 7.60 23.55
CA LYS A 192 5.71 8.89 22.99
C LYS A 192 4.88 9.27 21.76
N LEU A 193 4.66 8.32 20.84
CA LEU A 193 3.89 8.56 19.61
C LEU A 193 2.38 8.65 19.88
N ARG A 194 1.86 7.90 20.86
CA ARG A 194 0.48 8.05 21.35
C ARG A 194 0.21 9.39 22.06
N GLY A 195 1.27 10.04 22.52
CA GLY A 195 1.27 11.40 23.06
C GLY A 195 1.50 12.50 22.02
N ASP A 196 1.78 12.14 20.76
CA ASP A 196 2.01 13.11 19.70
C ASP A 196 0.69 13.50 19.03
N LYS A 197 0.28 14.76 19.23
CA LYS A 197 -1.00 15.28 18.74
C LYS A 197 -1.14 15.14 17.21
N GLU A 198 -0.08 15.33 16.44
CA GLU A 198 -0.14 15.25 14.97
C GLU A 198 -0.38 13.81 14.50
N ILE A 199 0.34 12.85 15.11
CA ILE A 199 0.17 11.41 14.82
C ILE A 199 -1.23 10.95 15.20
N VAL A 200 -1.70 11.32 16.39
CA VAL A 200 -3.06 10.96 16.84
C VAL A 200 -4.11 11.59 15.93
N LEU A 201 -3.93 12.85 15.51
CA LEU A 201 -4.85 13.51 14.58
C LEU A 201 -4.92 12.79 13.23
N ALA A 202 -3.78 12.39 12.67
CA ALA A 202 -3.74 11.59 11.46
C ALA A 202 -4.45 10.24 11.64
N ALA A 203 -4.22 9.58 12.78
CA ALA A 203 -4.84 8.30 13.11
C ALA A 203 -6.37 8.39 13.20
N VAL A 204 -6.91 9.38 13.93
CA VAL A 204 -8.37 9.51 14.11
C VAL A 204 -9.09 9.92 12.82
N ARG A 205 -8.42 10.69 11.96
CA ARG A 205 -8.95 11.02 10.62
C ARG A 205 -9.06 9.78 9.75
N SER A 206 -8.04 8.92 9.76
CA SER A 206 -8.06 7.63 9.04
C SER A 206 -9.06 6.65 9.65
N HIS A 207 -9.14 6.56 10.98
CA HIS A 207 -10.03 5.65 11.70
C HIS A 207 -10.45 6.21 13.07
N GLY A 208 -11.71 6.61 13.22
CA GLY A 208 -12.18 7.35 14.41
C GLY A 208 -11.94 6.61 15.74
N PHE A 209 -12.06 5.28 15.76
CA PHE A 209 -11.78 4.48 16.96
C PHE A 209 -10.30 4.43 17.35
N ALA A 210 -9.38 4.97 16.56
CA ALA A 210 -7.97 5.10 16.93
C ALA A 210 -7.81 5.97 18.19
N LEU A 211 -8.77 6.85 18.50
CA LEU A 211 -8.78 7.69 19.70
C LEU A 211 -8.58 6.88 20.99
N GLN A 212 -9.05 5.63 21.05
CA GLN A 212 -8.88 4.75 22.22
C GLN A 212 -7.42 4.52 22.61
N TYR A 213 -6.50 4.59 21.64
CA TYR A 213 -5.07 4.36 21.83
C TYR A 213 -4.30 5.65 22.09
N ALA A 214 -4.94 6.81 22.02
CA ALA A 214 -4.31 8.08 22.34
C ALA A 214 -4.00 8.18 23.84
N SER A 215 -2.97 8.95 24.17
CA SER A 215 -2.65 9.30 25.55
C SER A 215 -3.86 9.95 26.25
N ARG A 216 -3.95 9.79 27.57
CA ARG A 216 -5.08 10.34 28.37
C ARG A 216 -5.33 11.84 28.11
N PRO A 217 -4.31 12.72 28.07
CA PRO A 217 -4.52 14.14 27.79
C PRO A 217 -5.14 14.38 26.41
N LEU A 218 -4.71 13.63 25.39
CA LEU A 218 -5.20 13.79 24.02
C LEU A 218 -6.64 13.26 23.82
N ARG A 219 -7.10 12.34 24.67
CA ARG A 219 -8.52 11.95 24.72
C ARG A 219 -9.43 13.03 25.30
N GLY A 220 -8.86 14.03 25.97
CA GLY A 220 -9.53 15.26 26.40
C GLY A 220 -9.33 16.44 25.45
N ASP A 221 -8.62 16.26 24.32
CA ASP A 221 -8.46 17.31 23.33
C ASP A 221 -9.70 17.38 22.44
N ARG A 222 -10.41 18.51 22.54
CA ARG A 222 -11.68 18.73 21.83
C ARG A 222 -11.55 18.62 20.31
N GLU A 223 -10.42 19.06 19.73
CA GLU A 223 -10.19 19.02 18.29
C GLU A 223 -10.01 17.58 17.80
N LEU A 224 -9.21 16.79 18.53
CA LEU A 224 -9.00 15.36 18.24
C LEU A 224 -10.30 14.56 18.35
N VAL A 225 -11.08 14.80 19.42
CA VAL A 225 -12.37 14.13 19.61
C VAL A 225 -13.33 14.48 18.49
N LEU A 226 -13.47 15.78 18.14
CA LEU A 226 -14.33 16.17 17.04
C LEU A 226 -13.93 15.51 15.71
N GLY A 227 -12.62 15.43 15.42
CA GLY A 227 -12.12 14.71 14.24
C GLY A 227 -12.48 13.22 14.26
N ALA A 228 -12.39 12.56 15.42
CA ALA A 228 -12.78 11.16 15.58
C ALA A 228 -14.28 10.94 15.35
N LEU A 229 -15.13 11.84 15.85
CA LEU A 229 -16.59 11.77 15.73
C LEU A 229 -17.10 11.98 14.30
N GLN A 230 -16.39 12.79 13.50
CA GLN A 230 -16.67 12.95 12.07
C GLN A 230 -16.48 11.63 11.32
N SER A 231 -15.44 10.87 11.68
CA SER A 231 -15.19 9.56 11.07
C SER A 231 -16.12 8.47 11.62
N HIS A 232 -16.28 8.37 12.94
CA HIS A 232 -17.12 7.36 13.61
C HIS A 232 -17.74 7.95 14.89
N GLY A 233 -19.07 8.17 14.91
CA GLY A 233 -19.75 8.82 16.04
C GLY A 233 -19.60 8.06 17.36
N CYS A 234 -19.50 6.74 17.33
CA CYS A 234 -19.26 5.92 18.52
C CYS A 234 -17.87 6.10 19.14
N ALA A 235 -16.93 6.79 18.47
CA ALA A 235 -15.63 7.14 19.06
C ALA A 235 -15.76 8.01 20.33
N LEU A 236 -16.95 8.59 20.57
CA LEU A 236 -17.30 9.29 21.80
C LEU A 236 -17.04 8.45 23.07
N GLU A 237 -17.16 7.12 22.99
CA GLU A 237 -16.84 6.18 24.07
C GLU A 237 -15.46 6.44 24.67
N TYR A 238 -14.49 6.76 23.82
CA TYR A 238 -13.08 6.91 24.18
C TYR A 238 -12.68 8.34 24.56
N ALA A 239 -13.58 9.31 24.41
CA ALA A 239 -13.33 10.67 24.86
C ALA A 239 -13.29 10.75 26.40
N SER A 240 -12.66 11.80 26.92
CA SER A 240 -12.72 12.14 28.35
C SER A 240 -14.17 12.30 28.83
N LEU A 241 -14.41 12.08 30.12
CA LEU A 241 -15.76 12.18 30.70
C LEU A 241 -16.34 13.59 30.54
N GLU A 242 -15.48 14.61 30.63
CA GLU A 242 -15.82 16.01 30.42
C GLU A 242 -16.35 16.24 28.99
N LEU A 243 -15.69 15.68 27.97
CA LEU A 243 -16.13 15.81 26.58
C LEU A 243 -17.33 14.92 26.24
N ARG A 244 -17.56 13.83 26.99
CA ARG A 244 -18.80 13.05 26.92
C ARG A 244 -20.01 13.78 27.52
N ALA A 245 -19.76 14.85 28.29
CA ALA A 245 -20.75 15.78 28.78
C ALA A 245 -20.82 17.09 27.96
N ASP A 246 -19.98 17.25 26.93
CA ASP A 246 -20.06 18.38 26.00
C ASP A 246 -21.23 18.15 25.04
N ARG A 247 -22.26 18.98 25.19
CA ARG A 247 -23.51 18.89 24.42
C ARG A 247 -23.28 18.98 22.90
N ASP A 248 -22.36 19.82 22.45
CA ASP A 248 -22.12 20.02 21.01
C ASP A 248 -21.41 18.81 20.40
N LEU A 249 -20.45 18.22 21.13
CA LEU A 249 -19.78 16.99 20.70
C LEU A 249 -20.75 15.81 20.69
N VAL A 250 -21.59 15.66 21.71
CA VAL A 250 -22.60 14.59 21.75
C VAL A 250 -23.59 14.76 20.59
N LEU A 251 -24.06 15.97 20.32
CA LEU A 251 -24.93 16.24 19.17
C LEU A 251 -24.25 15.89 17.84
N ALA A 252 -22.96 16.21 17.68
CA ALA A 252 -22.20 15.81 16.50
C ALA A 252 -22.10 14.28 16.38
N ALA A 253 -21.85 13.59 17.49
CA ALA A 253 -21.73 12.13 17.54
C ALA A 253 -23.05 11.42 17.18
N VAL A 254 -24.16 11.81 17.80
CA VAL A 254 -25.48 11.15 17.61
C VAL A 254 -26.08 11.40 16.23
N ARG A 255 -25.78 12.55 15.61
CA ARG A 255 -26.19 12.83 14.23
C ARG A 255 -25.48 11.94 13.22
N SER A 256 -24.23 11.57 13.53
CA SER A 256 -23.44 10.65 12.71
C SER A 256 -23.85 9.20 12.97
N HIS A 257 -23.93 8.78 14.23
CA HIS A 257 -24.28 7.43 14.65
C HIS A 257 -25.17 7.48 15.90
N GLY A 258 -26.44 7.13 15.78
CA GLY A 258 -27.40 7.27 16.87
C GLY A 258 -27.05 6.44 18.11
N HIS A 259 -26.35 5.31 17.93
CA HIS A 259 -25.79 4.50 19.02
C HIS A 259 -24.89 5.33 19.95
N ALA A 260 -24.22 6.37 19.45
CA ALA A 260 -23.29 7.19 20.24
C ALA A 260 -23.93 7.81 21.50
N LEU A 261 -25.27 7.91 21.56
CA LEU A 261 -26.01 8.35 22.74
C LEU A 261 -25.73 7.47 23.97
N GLU A 262 -25.46 6.18 23.79
CA GLU A 262 -25.06 5.26 24.88
C GLU A 262 -23.86 5.80 25.68
N PHE A 263 -22.92 6.43 24.96
CA PHE A 263 -21.68 6.91 25.52
C PHE A 263 -21.77 8.35 26.05
N ALA A 264 -22.89 9.06 25.85
CA ALA A 264 -23.08 10.38 26.42
C ALA A 264 -23.21 10.30 27.96
N SER A 265 -22.96 11.43 28.65
CA SER A 265 -23.28 11.55 30.07
C SER A 265 -24.77 11.30 30.35
N GLU A 266 -25.12 10.83 31.55
CA GLU A 266 -26.52 10.58 31.92
C GLU A 266 -27.41 11.81 31.76
N ALA A 267 -26.89 13.00 32.08
CA ALA A 267 -27.58 14.27 31.90
C ALA A 267 -27.99 14.49 30.43
N LEU A 268 -27.10 14.21 29.47
CA LEU A 268 -27.39 14.39 28.04
C LEU A 268 -28.24 13.26 27.46
N ARG A 269 -28.27 12.08 28.08
CA ARG A 269 -29.25 11.02 27.78
C ARG A 269 -30.67 11.39 28.22
N GLY A 270 -30.80 12.38 29.10
CA GLY A 270 -32.05 13.03 29.49
C GLY A 270 -32.34 14.35 28.77
N ASP A 271 -31.48 14.80 27.85
CA ASP A 271 -31.71 16.02 27.08
C ASP A 271 -32.63 15.70 25.89
N VAL A 272 -33.85 16.26 25.92
CA VAL A 272 -34.88 16.09 24.87
C VAL A 272 -34.33 16.38 23.48
N GLU A 273 -33.52 17.44 23.33
CA GLU A 273 -33.01 17.88 22.03
C GLU A 273 -31.95 16.92 21.50
N VAL A 274 -31.10 16.39 22.38
CA VAL A 274 -30.11 15.36 22.03
C VAL A 274 -30.81 14.07 21.62
N VAL A 275 -31.74 13.58 22.44
CA VAL A 275 -32.49 12.35 22.15
C VAL A 275 -33.32 12.49 20.87
N ARG A 276 -33.94 13.65 20.65
CA ARG A 276 -34.66 13.94 19.40
C ARG A 276 -33.74 13.84 18.18
N ALA A 277 -32.54 14.41 18.26
CA ALA A 277 -31.57 14.31 17.17
C ALA A 277 -31.12 12.87 16.91
N THR A 278 -31.06 12.03 17.94
CA THR A 278 -30.77 10.60 17.81
C THR A 278 -31.88 9.85 17.09
N ILE A 279 -33.15 10.07 17.47
CA ILE A 279 -34.32 9.38 16.88
C ILE A 279 -34.41 9.61 15.37
N MET A 280 -34.10 10.83 14.91
CA MET A 280 -34.11 11.17 13.48
C MET A 280 -33.15 10.31 12.64
N SER A 281 -32.11 9.75 13.25
CA SER A 281 -31.17 8.86 12.57
C SER A 281 -31.40 7.38 12.90
N HIS A 282 -31.81 7.07 14.14
CA HIS A 282 -31.96 5.72 14.68
C HIS A 282 -33.13 5.67 15.66
N PRO A 283 -34.37 5.40 15.19
CA PRO A 283 -35.57 5.44 16.03
C PRO A 283 -35.50 4.56 17.28
N TYR A 284 -34.84 3.39 17.18
CA TYR A 284 -34.68 2.45 18.29
C TYR A 284 -33.80 2.95 19.44
N ALA A 285 -32.99 3.99 19.22
CA ALA A 285 -32.12 4.56 20.23
C ALA A 285 -32.90 5.18 21.41
N LEU A 286 -34.17 5.58 21.19
CA LEU A 286 -35.05 6.06 22.25
C LEU A 286 -35.19 5.02 23.36
N TRP A 287 -35.53 3.77 23.01
CA TRP A 287 -35.79 2.71 24.00
C TRP A 287 -34.53 2.12 24.62
N LEU A 288 -33.40 2.15 23.90
CA LEU A 288 -32.15 1.57 24.37
C LEU A 288 -31.32 2.54 25.22
N TYR A 289 -31.28 3.81 24.84
CA TYR A 289 -30.25 4.73 25.35
C TYR A 289 -30.82 5.99 25.99
N ALA A 290 -32.04 6.42 25.71
CA ALA A 290 -32.61 7.58 26.42
C ALA A 290 -32.89 7.25 27.90
N SER A 291 -32.97 8.31 28.72
CA SER A 291 -33.47 8.21 30.10
C SER A 291 -34.88 7.61 30.16
N LYS A 292 -35.24 6.97 31.29
CA LYS A 292 -36.55 6.31 31.45
C LYS A 292 -37.71 7.30 31.31
N GLU A 293 -37.50 8.53 31.75
CA GLU A 293 -38.46 9.63 31.64
C GLU A 293 -38.79 9.90 30.16
N LEU A 294 -37.77 10.06 29.33
CA LEU A 294 -37.93 10.36 27.91
C LEU A 294 -38.44 9.19 27.07
N GLN A 295 -38.23 7.94 27.49
CA GLN A 295 -38.81 6.76 26.83
C GLN A 295 -40.34 6.77 26.82
N SER A 296 -40.96 7.49 27.76
CA SER A 296 -42.42 7.65 27.88
C SER A 296 -42.94 8.97 27.28
N ASP A 297 -42.06 9.81 26.71
CA ASP A 297 -42.44 11.11 26.16
C ASP A 297 -43.31 10.94 24.89
N PRO A 298 -44.56 11.45 24.89
CA PRO A 298 -45.48 11.28 23.76
C PRO A 298 -44.99 11.90 22.44
N THR A 299 -44.20 12.98 22.50
CA THR A 299 -43.66 13.66 21.31
C THR A 299 -42.51 12.83 20.72
N LEU A 300 -41.60 12.32 21.56
CA LEU A 300 -40.50 11.46 21.10
C LEU A 300 -41.00 10.10 20.59
N LEU A 301 -42.02 9.52 21.23
CA LEU A 301 -42.65 8.27 20.78
C LEU A 301 -43.27 8.40 19.39
N ARG A 302 -43.94 9.53 19.09
CA ARG A 302 -44.46 9.79 17.73
C ARG A 302 -43.35 9.93 16.70
N LEU A 303 -42.23 10.55 17.08
CA LEU A 303 -41.07 10.72 16.19
C LEU A 303 -40.35 9.39 15.92
N ALA A 304 -40.36 8.45 16.86
CA ALA A 304 -39.71 7.15 16.71
C ALA A 304 -40.56 6.09 15.95
N GLN A 305 -41.79 6.43 15.56
CA GLN A 305 -42.71 5.55 14.82
C GLN A 305 -42.66 5.73 13.30
N HIS A 306 -41.89 6.71 12.81
CA HIS A 306 -41.68 7.03 11.40
C HIS A 306 -40.22 6.80 11.00
#